data_AF-A0A0J8V6N4-F1
#
_entry.id   AF-A0A0J8V6N4-F1
#
_cell.length_a   1.000
_cell.length_b   1.000
_cell.length_c   1.000
_cell.angle_alpha   90.00
_cell.angle_beta   90.00
_cell.angle_gamma   90.00
#
_symmetry.space_group_name_H-M   'P 1'
#
loop_
_entity.id
_entity.type
_entity.pdbx_description
1 polymer ?
#
loop_
_entity_poly.entity_id
_entity_poly.type
_entity_poly.pdbx_seq_one_letter_code
_entity_poly.pdbx_strand_id
1 'polypeptide(L)'
;MNFNSEKEAKSYALSATTKHASESDLLRRISECKRYQELFSDDLEQKNYWLKIEKECTEYLNSEKFKLGQYHSGIDELLLELIEIRALMYSFENVEVQSNPFQAYKLHSQWLSGNTYKIFAIYGKLLNSHKSDKSLKNVWCNVNNYLQIENFTTKEEVSQITEFIMGLKNNTSNVMKYRNKAIAHNEQQPNVQWSDVDRDLKGLCRAWSLITMWTSIGIMSPFDDNQVAFSGFEPVLTKQELASLKVARTEFLKQVRQWCTWNFVTGNLESERAPFAEISLRIKA
;
A
#
# COMPACT_ATOMS: atom_id res chain seq x y z
N MET A 1 -9.44 13.09 -16.07
CA MET A 1 -10.85 12.69 -15.89
C MET A 1 -11.59 13.89 -15.31
N ASN A 2 -12.83 14.17 -15.68
CA ASN A 2 -13.59 15.28 -15.11
C ASN A 2 -14.69 14.70 -14.22
N PHE A 3 -14.70 15.04 -12.93
CA PHE A 3 -15.74 14.61 -11.99
C PHE A 3 -16.75 15.74 -11.80
N ASN A 4 -18.03 15.38 -11.68
CA ASN A 4 -19.12 16.33 -11.46
C ASN A 4 -19.19 16.81 -10.01
N SER A 5 -18.53 16.11 -9.08
CA SER A 5 -18.47 16.47 -7.66
C SER A 5 -17.25 15.89 -6.96
N GLU A 6 -16.87 16.45 -5.80
CA GLU A 6 -15.83 15.88 -4.94
C GLU A 6 -16.20 14.46 -4.47
N LYS A 7 -17.49 14.20 -4.21
CA LYS A 7 -17.99 12.89 -3.82
C LYS A 7 -17.71 11.82 -4.89
N GLU A 8 -17.89 12.18 -6.16
CA GLU A 8 -17.56 11.30 -7.29
C GLU A 8 -16.05 11.03 -7.36
N ALA A 9 -15.23 12.06 -7.17
CA ALA A 9 -13.77 11.93 -7.13
C ALA A 9 -13.30 11.04 -5.97
N LYS A 10 -13.89 11.19 -4.76
CA LYS A 10 -13.63 10.32 -3.60
C LYS A 10 -14.02 8.88 -3.88
N SER A 11 -15.18 8.64 -4.47
CA SER A 11 -15.64 7.30 -4.84
C SER A 11 -14.72 6.64 -5.86
N TYR A 12 -14.27 7.38 -6.86
CA TYR A 12 -13.27 6.92 -7.82
C TYR A 12 -11.96 6.52 -7.13
N ALA A 13 -11.39 7.40 -6.31
CA ALA A 13 -10.14 7.15 -5.61
C ALA A 13 -10.26 5.94 -4.66
N LEU A 14 -11.31 5.87 -3.85
CA LEU A 14 -11.58 4.74 -2.97
C LEU A 14 -11.69 3.42 -3.76
N SER A 15 -12.36 3.44 -4.92
CA SER A 15 -12.46 2.27 -5.79
C SER A 15 -11.13 1.82 -6.39
N ALA A 16 -10.11 2.68 -6.40
CA ALA A 16 -8.79 2.39 -6.94
C ALA A 16 -7.80 1.96 -5.86
N THR A 17 -7.93 2.53 -4.65
CA THR A 17 -7.06 2.20 -3.52
C THR A 17 -7.44 0.88 -2.87
N THR A 18 -8.74 0.65 -2.68
CA THR A 18 -9.24 -0.51 -1.95
C THR A 18 -8.94 -1.82 -2.68
N LYS A 19 -8.48 -2.81 -1.91
CA LYS A 19 -8.30 -4.19 -2.38
C LYS A 19 -9.61 -4.80 -2.85
N HIS A 20 -9.53 -5.64 -3.87
CA HIS A 20 -10.63 -6.49 -4.28
C HIS A 20 -11.05 -7.45 -3.15
N ALA A 21 -12.33 -7.46 -2.79
CA ALA A 21 -12.87 -8.44 -1.87
C ALA A 21 -12.94 -9.81 -2.54
N SER A 22 -12.31 -10.82 -1.93
CA SER A 22 -12.39 -12.20 -2.42
C SER A 22 -13.84 -12.71 -2.37
N GLU A 23 -14.13 -13.81 -3.07
CA GLU A 23 -15.45 -14.45 -3.02
C GLU A 23 -15.86 -14.78 -1.57
N SER A 24 -14.93 -15.35 -0.78
CA SER A 24 -15.19 -15.66 0.63
C SER A 24 -15.44 -14.40 1.46
N ASP A 25 -14.73 -13.29 1.19
CA ASP A 25 -14.99 -12.01 1.86
C ASP A 25 -16.37 -11.44 1.52
N LEU A 26 -16.76 -11.50 0.24
CA LEU A 26 -18.07 -11.02 -0.21
C LEU A 26 -19.20 -11.85 0.40
N LEU A 27 -19.08 -13.19 0.40
CA LEU A 27 -20.05 -14.08 1.00
C LEU A 27 -20.18 -13.86 2.51
N ARG A 28 -19.05 -13.71 3.20
CA ARG A 28 -19.03 -13.35 4.63
C ARG A 28 -19.74 -12.02 4.87
N ARG A 29 -19.44 -10.99 4.09
CA ARG A 29 -20.05 -9.67 4.22
C ARG A 29 -21.55 -9.69 3.95
N ILE A 30 -22.01 -10.47 2.96
CA ILE A 30 -23.43 -10.71 2.70
C ILE A 30 -24.11 -11.34 3.92
N SER A 31 -23.48 -12.37 4.52
CA SER A 31 -23.99 -13.01 5.73
C SER A 31 -24.07 -12.04 6.92
N GLU A 32 -23.04 -11.21 7.13
CA GLU A 32 -23.03 -10.19 8.18
C GLU A 32 -24.12 -9.14 7.96
N CYS A 33 -24.31 -8.68 6.72
CA CYS A 33 -25.37 -7.72 6.38
C CYS A 33 -26.75 -8.28 6.72
N LYS A 34 -27.03 -9.54 6.38
CA LYS A 34 -28.28 -10.22 6.74
C LYS A 34 -28.48 -10.25 8.26
N ARG A 35 -27.44 -10.61 9.01
CA ARG A 35 -27.48 -10.60 10.48
C ARG A 35 -27.78 -9.20 11.03
N TYR A 36 -27.17 -8.15 10.50
CA TYR A 36 -27.45 -6.77 10.94
C TYR A 36 -28.85 -6.30 10.55
N GLN A 37 -29.39 -6.72 9.42
CA GLN A 37 -30.79 -6.42 9.05
C GLN A 37 -31.80 -7.02 10.03
N GLU A 38 -31.52 -8.22 10.55
CA GLU A 38 -32.32 -8.84 11.60
C GLU A 38 -32.17 -8.10 12.94
N LEU A 39 -30.93 -7.73 13.29
CA LEU A 39 -30.61 -7.06 14.56
C LEU A 39 -31.17 -5.63 14.64
N PHE A 40 -31.29 -4.96 13.50
CA PHE A 40 -31.89 -3.63 13.36
C PHE A 40 -33.27 -3.70 12.68
N SER A 41 -34.04 -4.76 12.90
CA SER A 41 -35.34 -4.97 12.26
C SER A 41 -36.32 -3.80 12.44
N ASP A 42 -36.21 -3.13 13.59
CA ASP A 42 -37.11 -2.06 14.04
C ASP A 42 -36.60 -0.66 13.67
N ASP A 43 -35.34 -0.56 13.22
CA ASP A 43 -34.74 0.67 12.69
C ASP A 43 -34.71 0.58 11.16
N LEU A 44 -35.74 1.17 10.54
CA LEU A 44 -35.93 1.11 9.09
C LEU A 44 -34.76 1.75 8.31
N GLU A 45 -34.12 2.79 8.88
CA GLU A 45 -32.99 3.47 8.24
C GLU A 45 -31.77 2.54 8.19
N GLN A 46 -31.41 1.95 9.34
CA GLN A 46 -30.29 1.01 9.42
C GLN A 46 -30.56 -0.26 8.62
N LYS A 47 -31.78 -0.81 8.68
CA LYS A 47 -32.16 -1.96 7.88
C LYS A 47 -31.99 -1.71 6.38
N ASN A 48 -32.46 -0.55 5.90
CA ASN A 48 -32.32 -0.17 4.49
C ASN A 48 -30.85 0.05 4.08
N TYR A 49 -30.03 0.61 4.98
CA TYR A 49 -28.59 0.72 4.76
C TYR A 49 -27.93 -0.64 4.55
N TRP A 50 -28.19 -1.62 5.43
CA TRP A 50 -27.61 -2.95 5.30
C TRP A 50 -28.16 -3.75 4.12
N LEU A 51 -29.44 -3.58 3.76
CA LEU A 51 -30.04 -4.14 2.54
C LEU A 51 -29.35 -3.63 1.27
N LYS A 52 -29.03 -2.33 1.23
CA LYS A 52 -28.32 -1.74 0.10
C LYS A 52 -26.93 -2.35 -0.06
N ILE A 53 -26.17 -2.50 1.03
CA ILE A 53 -24.83 -3.10 0.99
C ILE A 53 -24.88 -4.56 0.56
N GLU A 54 -25.84 -5.34 1.06
CA GLU A 54 -26.03 -6.74 0.64
C GLU A 54 -26.27 -6.83 -0.87
N LYS A 55 -27.16 -5.98 -1.40
CA LYS A 55 -27.46 -5.91 -2.82
C LYS A 55 -26.22 -5.57 -3.65
N GLU A 56 -25.47 -4.54 -3.27
CA GLU A 56 -24.24 -4.14 -3.96
C GLU A 56 -23.19 -5.26 -3.97
N CYS A 57 -23.00 -5.97 -2.84
CA CYS A 57 -22.09 -7.11 -2.77
C CYS A 57 -22.53 -8.27 -3.67
N THR A 58 -23.83 -8.55 -3.69
CA THR A 58 -24.42 -9.64 -4.49
C THR A 58 -24.34 -9.34 -5.99
N GLU A 59 -24.63 -8.10 -6.40
CA GLU A 59 -24.50 -7.66 -7.79
C GLU A 59 -23.04 -7.72 -8.26
N TYR A 60 -22.10 -7.30 -7.41
CA TYR A 60 -20.68 -7.37 -7.73
C TYR A 60 -20.19 -8.81 -7.89
N LEU A 61 -20.53 -9.70 -6.95
CA LEU A 61 -20.18 -11.12 -6.99
C LEU A 61 -20.69 -11.82 -8.26
N ASN A 62 -21.88 -11.43 -8.71
CA ASN A 62 -22.50 -11.99 -9.93
C ASN A 62 -22.08 -11.30 -11.23
N SER A 63 -21.29 -10.23 -11.15
CA SER A 63 -20.87 -9.46 -12.32
C SER A 63 -19.89 -10.25 -13.20
N GLU A 64 -19.96 -10.01 -14.52
CA GLU A 64 -19.00 -10.61 -15.47
C GLU A 64 -17.56 -10.21 -15.15
N LYS A 65 -17.33 -8.99 -14.64
CA LYS A 65 -16.00 -8.55 -14.22
C LYS A 65 -15.43 -9.45 -13.12
N PHE A 66 -16.25 -9.81 -12.13
CA PHE A 66 -15.85 -10.70 -11.05
C PHE A 66 -15.55 -12.11 -11.58
N LYS A 67 -16.48 -12.68 -12.33
CA LYS A 67 -16.37 -14.03 -12.91
C LYS A 67 -15.17 -14.21 -13.84
N LEU A 68 -14.82 -13.16 -14.59
CA LEU A 68 -13.67 -13.16 -15.49
C LEU A 68 -12.33 -12.82 -14.80
N GLY A 69 -12.32 -12.62 -13.48
CA GLY A 69 -11.10 -12.28 -12.75
C GLY A 69 -10.57 -10.87 -13.04
N GLN A 70 -11.41 -9.97 -13.55
CA GLN A 70 -11.03 -8.61 -13.97
C GLN A 70 -11.09 -7.62 -12.81
N TYR A 71 -10.40 -7.95 -11.72
CA TYR A 71 -10.27 -7.10 -10.55
C TYR A 71 -8.81 -6.70 -10.32
N HIS A 72 -8.59 -5.51 -9.79
CA HIS A 72 -7.26 -5.00 -9.45
C HIS A 72 -6.91 -5.31 -8.00
N SER A 73 -5.62 -5.50 -7.70
CA SER A 73 -5.11 -5.68 -6.32
C SER A 73 -5.42 -4.47 -5.42
N GLY A 74 -5.60 -3.28 -6.00
CA GLY A 74 -5.76 -2.03 -5.25
C GLY A 74 -4.41 -1.42 -4.87
N ILE A 75 -4.34 -0.09 -4.85
CA ILE A 75 -3.09 0.61 -4.52
C ILE A 75 -2.64 0.32 -3.09
N ASP A 76 -3.58 0.15 -2.15
CA ASP A 76 -3.28 -0.12 -0.74
C ASP A 76 -2.51 -1.43 -0.59
N GLU A 77 -3.00 -2.51 -1.19
CA GLU A 77 -2.33 -3.83 -1.14
C GLU A 77 -0.94 -3.77 -1.74
N LEU A 78 -0.80 -3.12 -2.91
CA LEU A 78 0.49 -2.97 -3.59
C LEU A 78 1.50 -2.21 -2.73
N LEU A 79 1.11 -1.10 -2.12
CA LEU A 79 2.04 -0.31 -1.30
C LEU A 79 2.39 -1.00 0.02
N LEU A 80 1.41 -1.58 0.72
CA LEU A 80 1.67 -2.28 1.97
C LEU A 80 2.59 -3.47 1.74
N GLU A 81 2.37 -4.23 0.67
CA GLU A 81 3.23 -5.36 0.29
C GLU A 81 4.65 -4.89 -0.06
N LEU A 82 4.79 -3.79 -0.81
CA LEU A 82 6.10 -3.20 -1.11
C LEU A 82 6.85 -2.79 0.17
N ILE A 83 6.16 -2.12 1.09
CA ILE A 83 6.73 -1.69 2.37
C ILE A 83 7.14 -2.90 3.21
N GLU A 84 6.29 -3.92 3.31
CA GLU A 84 6.52 -5.12 4.11
C GLU A 84 7.79 -5.86 3.64
N ILE A 85 7.90 -6.10 2.34
CA ILE A 85 9.06 -6.73 1.73
C ILE A 85 10.32 -5.88 1.97
N ARG A 86 10.23 -4.57 1.70
CA ARG A 86 11.37 -3.67 1.86
C ARG A 86 11.85 -3.59 3.31
N ALA A 87 10.93 -3.57 4.28
CA ALA A 87 11.27 -3.53 5.71
C ALA A 87 12.04 -4.78 6.17
N LEU A 88 11.69 -5.96 5.65
CA LEU A 88 12.45 -7.19 5.88
C LEU A 88 13.84 -7.10 5.27
N MET A 89 13.95 -6.66 4.00
CA MET A 89 15.23 -6.52 3.32
C MET A 89 16.13 -5.49 4.02
N TYR A 90 15.57 -4.36 4.44
CA TYR A 90 16.27 -3.33 5.20
C TYR A 90 16.87 -3.89 6.50
N SER A 91 16.15 -4.80 7.16
CA SER A 91 16.64 -5.42 8.39
C SER A 91 17.94 -6.18 8.16
N PHE A 92 18.01 -6.98 7.09
CA PHE A 92 19.20 -7.73 6.74
C PHE A 92 20.33 -6.88 6.13
N GLU A 93 20.02 -5.69 5.61
CA GLU A 93 21.03 -4.71 5.17
C GLU A 93 21.70 -4.00 6.35
N ASN A 94 20.99 -3.83 7.46
CA ASN A 94 21.42 -3.00 8.59
C ASN A 94 21.83 -3.79 9.83
N VAL A 95 21.66 -5.11 9.83
CA VAL A 95 22.05 -5.99 10.92
C VAL A 95 23.07 -6.99 10.41
N GLU A 96 24.22 -7.02 11.07
CA GLU A 96 25.22 -8.05 10.82
C GLU A 96 24.74 -9.39 11.38
N VAL A 97 24.68 -10.40 10.51
CA VAL A 97 24.35 -11.78 10.86
C VAL A 97 25.55 -12.66 10.53
N GLN A 98 25.89 -13.59 11.42
CA GLN A 98 27.06 -14.45 11.32
C GLN A 98 26.98 -15.39 10.10
N SER A 99 25.78 -15.87 9.80
CA SER A 99 25.50 -16.67 8.61
C SER A 99 24.43 -15.95 7.78
N ASN A 100 24.83 -15.43 6.61
CA ASN A 100 23.88 -14.78 5.71
C ASN A 100 22.93 -15.85 5.13
N PRO A 101 21.63 -15.88 5.51
CA PRO A 101 20.73 -16.94 5.09
C PRO A 101 20.53 -16.96 3.57
N PHE A 102 20.65 -15.80 2.93
CA PHE A 102 20.45 -15.63 1.49
C PHE A 102 21.62 -16.17 0.64
N GLN A 103 22.79 -16.37 1.26
CA GLN A 103 23.94 -17.01 0.62
C GLN A 103 24.02 -18.49 0.98
N ALA A 104 23.69 -18.84 2.23
CA ALA A 104 23.81 -20.20 2.73
C ALA A 104 22.68 -21.13 2.25
N TYR A 105 21.47 -20.62 2.00
CA TYR A 105 20.30 -21.45 1.71
C TYR A 105 19.58 -21.04 0.42
N LYS A 106 19.32 -22.03 -0.43
CA LYS A 106 18.67 -21.83 -1.75
C LYS A 106 17.27 -21.21 -1.64
N LEU A 107 16.48 -21.64 -0.66
CA LEU A 107 15.13 -21.13 -0.43
C LEU A 107 15.13 -19.63 -0.14
N HIS A 108 15.97 -19.18 0.81
CA HIS A 108 16.09 -17.77 1.16
C HIS A 108 16.69 -16.95 0.02
N SER A 109 17.67 -17.50 -0.71
CA SER A 109 18.22 -16.86 -1.92
C SER A 109 17.14 -16.59 -2.98
N GLN A 110 16.28 -17.59 -3.24
CA GLN A 110 15.16 -17.46 -4.17
C GLN A 110 14.10 -16.47 -3.64
N TRP A 111 13.84 -16.48 -2.33
CA TRP A 111 12.96 -15.51 -1.69
C TRP A 111 13.48 -14.08 -1.91
N LEU A 112 14.76 -13.80 -1.66
CA LEU A 112 15.35 -12.46 -1.82
C LEU A 112 15.27 -11.99 -3.28
N SER A 113 15.64 -12.86 -4.21
CA SER A 113 15.58 -12.58 -5.65
C SER A 113 14.14 -12.33 -6.10
N GLY A 114 13.21 -13.23 -5.77
CA GLY A 114 11.80 -13.10 -6.13
C GLY A 114 11.16 -11.84 -5.56
N ASN A 115 11.48 -11.48 -4.32
CA ASN A 115 11.01 -10.24 -3.70
C ASN A 115 11.60 -8.99 -4.35
N THR A 116 12.86 -9.01 -4.76
CA THR A 116 13.48 -7.91 -5.53
C THR A 116 12.72 -7.67 -6.85
N TYR A 117 12.40 -8.74 -7.59
CA TYR A 117 11.57 -8.65 -8.80
C TYR A 117 10.16 -8.12 -8.49
N LYS A 118 9.58 -8.57 -7.37
CA LYS A 118 8.24 -8.15 -6.94
C LYS A 118 8.18 -6.67 -6.61
N ILE A 119 9.18 -6.13 -5.91
CA ILE A 119 9.34 -4.69 -5.67
C ILE A 119 9.27 -3.93 -7.01
N PHE A 120 10.09 -4.32 -7.98
CA PHE A 120 10.12 -3.65 -9.29
C PHE A 120 8.80 -3.79 -10.08
N ALA A 121 8.14 -4.94 -9.98
CA ALA A 121 6.83 -5.14 -10.58
C ALA A 121 5.76 -4.23 -9.95
N ILE A 122 5.77 -4.09 -8.62
CA ILE A 122 4.86 -3.19 -7.89
C ILE A 122 5.08 -1.73 -8.32
N TYR A 123 6.32 -1.27 -8.38
CA TYR A 123 6.64 0.06 -8.91
C TYR A 123 6.07 0.26 -10.32
N GLY A 124 6.24 -0.73 -11.20
CA GLY A 124 5.67 -0.70 -12.55
C GLY A 124 4.13 -0.58 -12.55
N LYS A 125 3.44 -1.26 -11.63
CA LYS A 125 1.98 -1.17 -11.47
C LYS A 125 1.55 0.20 -10.94
N LEU A 126 2.21 0.71 -9.89
CA LEU A 126 1.89 2.00 -9.27
C LEU A 126 2.13 3.20 -10.21
N LEU A 127 3.08 3.07 -11.13
CA LEU A 127 3.52 4.14 -12.04
C LEU A 127 3.03 3.98 -13.49
N ASN A 128 2.19 2.98 -13.76
CA ASN A 128 1.66 2.76 -15.09
C ASN A 128 0.91 3.99 -15.60
N SER A 129 1.16 4.37 -16.85
CA SER A 129 0.58 5.57 -17.47
C SER A 129 -0.56 5.25 -18.45
N HIS A 130 -0.96 3.98 -18.56
CA HIS A 130 -2.09 3.58 -19.39
C HIS A 130 -3.39 4.19 -18.85
N LYS A 131 -4.13 4.94 -19.67
CA LYS A 131 -5.27 5.78 -19.21
C LYS A 131 -6.39 5.01 -18.52
N SER A 132 -6.59 3.74 -18.85
CA SER A 132 -7.60 2.88 -18.23
C SER A 132 -7.15 2.23 -16.92
N ASP A 133 -5.88 2.37 -16.56
CA ASP A 133 -5.32 1.74 -15.37
C ASP A 133 -5.57 2.60 -14.12
N LYS A 134 -5.78 1.93 -13.00
CA LYS A 134 -6.01 2.56 -11.68
C LYS A 134 -4.70 2.64 -10.87
N SER A 135 -3.61 2.98 -11.54
CA SER A 135 -2.31 3.18 -10.92
C SER A 135 -2.31 4.39 -9.98
N LEU A 136 -1.43 4.41 -8.98
CA LEU A 136 -1.27 5.56 -8.08
C LEU A 136 -1.01 6.85 -8.87
N LYS A 137 -0.18 6.77 -9.91
CA LYS A 137 0.07 7.90 -10.82
C LYS A 137 -1.21 8.45 -11.44
N ASN A 138 -2.05 7.59 -12.02
CA ASN A 138 -3.28 8.03 -12.68
C ASN A 138 -4.31 8.55 -11.68
N VAL A 139 -4.45 7.90 -10.53
CA VAL A 139 -5.35 8.34 -9.46
C VAL A 139 -4.92 9.73 -8.98
N TRP A 140 -3.63 9.90 -8.64
CA TRP A 140 -3.07 11.19 -8.23
C TRP A 140 -3.37 12.29 -9.25
N CYS A 141 -3.06 12.07 -10.53
CA CYS A 141 -3.29 13.07 -11.58
C CYS A 141 -4.78 13.43 -11.76
N ASN A 142 -5.69 12.52 -11.43
CA ASN A 142 -7.13 12.78 -11.53
C ASN A 142 -7.69 13.50 -10.29
N VAL A 143 -7.11 13.29 -9.10
CA VAL A 143 -7.71 13.77 -7.84
C VAL A 143 -6.89 14.82 -7.08
N ASN A 144 -5.64 15.10 -7.47
CA ASN A 144 -4.74 16.01 -6.74
C ASN A 144 -5.32 17.41 -6.48
N ASN A 145 -6.13 17.94 -7.39
CA ASN A 145 -6.79 19.25 -7.23
C ASN A 145 -7.83 19.27 -6.10
N TYR A 146 -8.41 18.13 -5.75
CA TYR A 146 -9.38 18.01 -4.64
C TYR A 146 -8.67 17.86 -3.28
N LEU A 147 -7.43 17.40 -3.25
CA LEU A 147 -6.65 17.22 -2.02
C LEU A 147 -6.28 18.55 -1.34
N GLN A 148 -6.32 19.65 -2.10
CA GLN A 148 -6.01 21.01 -1.61
C GLN A 148 -7.07 21.58 -0.68
N ILE A 149 -8.25 20.96 -0.61
CA ILE A 149 -9.43 21.49 0.09
C ILE A 149 -9.37 21.19 1.60
N GLU A 150 -8.53 20.25 2.01
CA GLU A 150 -8.42 19.78 3.40
C GLU A 150 -7.06 20.17 4.02
N ASN A 151 -7.03 20.46 5.32
CA ASN A 151 -5.83 20.91 6.08
C ASN A 151 -4.71 19.85 6.25
N PHE A 152 -4.56 18.92 5.29
CA PHE A 152 -3.58 17.83 5.35
C PHE A 152 -2.34 18.06 4.47
N THR A 153 -2.36 19.07 3.59
CA THR A 153 -1.28 19.38 2.64
C THR A 153 -1.35 20.83 2.15
N THR A 154 -0.24 21.33 1.59
CA THR A 154 -0.16 22.65 0.95
C THR A 154 -0.22 22.54 -0.58
N LYS A 155 -0.60 23.62 -1.26
CA LYS A 155 -0.59 23.66 -2.74
C LYS A 155 0.81 23.43 -3.32
N GLU A 156 1.84 23.94 -2.65
CA GLU A 156 3.23 23.74 -3.02
C GLU A 156 3.61 22.26 -2.95
N GLU A 157 3.25 21.58 -1.86
CA GLU A 157 3.48 20.15 -1.70
C GLU A 157 2.79 19.34 -2.80
N VAL A 158 1.53 19.63 -3.10
CA VAL A 158 0.79 18.96 -4.18
C VAL A 158 1.47 19.14 -5.54
N SER A 159 1.99 20.34 -5.83
CA SER A 159 2.73 20.61 -7.07
C SER A 159 4.02 19.78 -7.14
N GLN A 160 4.81 19.78 -6.05
CA GLN A 160 6.08 19.06 -5.98
C GLN A 160 5.90 17.54 -6.06
N ILE A 161 4.89 16.98 -5.38
CA ILE A 161 4.55 15.55 -5.52
C ILE A 161 4.10 15.24 -6.96
N THR A 162 3.33 16.14 -7.59
CA THR A 162 2.91 15.96 -9.00
C THR A 162 4.12 15.93 -9.93
N GLU A 163 5.06 16.86 -9.78
CA GLU A 163 6.32 16.89 -10.54
C GLU A 163 7.13 15.61 -10.31
N PHE A 164 7.26 15.18 -9.06
CA PHE A 164 7.93 13.94 -8.68
C PHE A 164 7.31 12.72 -9.39
N ILE A 165 6.00 12.48 -9.20
CA ILE A 165 5.29 11.34 -9.80
C ILE A 165 5.37 11.36 -11.33
N MET A 166 5.22 12.53 -11.95
CA MET A 166 5.32 12.68 -13.39
C MET A 166 6.75 12.50 -13.89
N GLY A 167 7.73 12.84 -13.04
CA GLY A 167 9.15 12.67 -13.24
C GLY A 167 9.61 11.21 -13.14
N LEU A 168 8.87 10.31 -12.50
CA LEU A 168 9.20 8.88 -12.45
C LEU A 168 8.94 8.19 -13.80
N LYS A 169 9.95 8.18 -14.67
CA LYS A 169 9.94 7.55 -15.99
C LYS A 169 11.15 6.62 -16.16
N ASN A 170 11.15 5.83 -17.23
CA ASN A 170 12.21 4.87 -17.55
C ASN A 170 13.62 5.48 -17.58
N ASN A 171 13.76 6.75 -17.97
CA ASN A 171 15.05 7.43 -18.12
C ASN A 171 15.50 8.22 -16.86
N THR A 172 14.57 8.51 -15.95
CA THR A 172 14.77 9.42 -14.82
C THR A 172 14.69 8.74 -13.45
N SER A 173 13.93 7.65 -13.31
CA SER A 173 13.89 6.84 -12.08
C SER A 173 14.86 5.68 -12.18
N ASN A 174 15.77 5.56 -11.20
CA ASN A 174 16.68 4.42 -11.10
C ASN A 174 15.91 3.12 -10.86
N VAL A 175 14.82 3.15 -10.10
CA VAL A 175 13.97 1.97 -9.86
C VAL A 175 13.33 1.47 -11.16
N MET A 176 12.86 2.39 -12.02
CA MET A 176 12.34 2.02 -13.33
C MET A 176 13.43 1.46 -14.26
N LYS A 177 14.66 1.96 -14.17
CA LYS A 177 15.81 1.37 -14.86
C LYS A 177 16.10 -0.05 -14.35
N TYR A 178 16.11 -0.26 -13.03
CA TYR A 178 16.33 -1.58 -12.43
C TYR A 178 15.29 -2.59 -12.93
N ARG A 179 14.01 -2.22 -12.92
CA ARG A 179 12.93 -3.03 -13.50
C ARG A 179 13.22 -3.45 -14.93
N ASN A 180 13.56 -2.49 -15.80
CA ASN A 180 13.78 -2.75 -17.22
C ASN A 180 14.99 -3.67 -17.43
N LYS A 181 16.09 -3.45 -16.70
CA LYS A 181 17.26 -4.33 -16.73
C LYS A 181 16.96 -5.74 -16.23
N ALA A 182 16.18 -5.86 -15.15
CA ALA A 182 15.84 -7.14 -14.55
C ALA A 182 15.00 -8.03 -15.50
N ILE A 183 14.20 -7.43 -16.38
CA ILE A 183 13.37 -8.12 -17.38
C ILE A 183 14.13 -8.35 -18.70
N ALA A 184 15.13 -7.52 -19.01
CA ALA A 184 15.88 -7.62 -20.25
C ALA A 184 16.74 -8.90 -20.29
N HIS A 185 16.41 -9.80 -21.22
CA HIS A 185 17.03 -11.13 -21.35
C HIS A 185 18.56 -11.11 -21.55
N ASN A 186 19.11 -10.03 -22.13
CA ASN A 186 20.53 -9.93 -22.50
C ASN A 186 21.28 -8.81 -21.76
N GLU A 187 20.72 -8.26 -20.68
CA GLU A 187 21.42 -7.24 -19.88
C GLU A 187 22.01 -7.84 -18.59
N GLN A 188 23.09 -7.23 -18.11
CA GLN A 188 23.62 -7.54 -16.78
C GLN A 188 22.58 -7.16 -15.71
N GLN A 189 22.44 -8.00 -14.69
CA GLN A 189 21.58 -7.69 -13.57
C GLN A 189 21.95 -6.33 -12.96
N PRO A 190 20.95 -5.48 -12.65
CA PRO A 190 21.24 -4.19 -12.05
C PRO A 190 21.84 -4.39 -10.67
N ASN A 191 22.94 -3.69 -10.37
CA ASN A 191 23.38 -3.51 -9.00
C ASN A 191 22.44 -2.52 -8.32
N VAL A 192 21.48 -3.04 -7.55
CA VAL A 192 20.39 -2.26 -6.95
C VAL A 192 20.93 -1.43 -5.78
N GLN A 193 20.78 -0.12 -5.86
CA GLN A 193 21.00 0.77 -4.72
C GLN A 193 19.67 0.93 -3.98
N TRP A 194 19.54 0.30 -2.82
CA TRP A 194 18.28 0.31 -2.06
C TRP A 194 17.88 1.72 -1.58
N SER A 195 18.84 2.62 -1.41
CA SER A 195 18.58 4.04 -1.14
C SER A 195 17.82 4.74 -2.27
N ASP A 196 18.02 4.35 -3.54
CA ASP A 196 17.22 4.85 -4.66
C ASP A 196 15.77 4.36 -4.56
N VAL A 197 15.58 3.11 -4.11
CA VAL A 197 14.25 2.53 -3.88
C VAL A 197 13.56 3.24 -2.71
N ASP A 198 14.26 3.51 -1.62
CA ASP A 198 13.71 4.19 -0.44
C ASP A 198 13.33 5.64 -0.75
N ARG A 199 14.15 6.35 -1.54
CA ARG A 199 13.84 7.72 -2.01
C ARG A 199 12.54 7.74 -2.80
N ASP A 200 12.42 6.86 -3.80
CA ASP A 200 11.23 6.84 -4.65
C ASP A 200 10.01 6.38 -3.81
N LEU A 201 10.19 5.43 -2.88
CA LEU A 201 9.13 4.93 -1.98
C LEU A 201 8.59 6.03 -1.07
N LYS A 202 9.45 6.87 -0.50
CA LYS A 202 9.05 8.02 0.33
C LYS A 202 8.02 8.90 -0.38
N GLY A 203 8.28 9.26 -1.63
CA GLY A 203 7.36 10.10 -2.40
C GLY A 203 6.04 9.39 -2.75
N LEU A 204 6.10 8.09 -3.06
CA LEU A 204 4.88 7.30 -3.30
C LEU A 204 4.03 7.13 -2.03
N CYS A 205 4.66 6.87 -0.89
CA CYS A 205 4.00 6.78 0.41
C CYS A 205 3.28 8.09 0.76
N ARG A 206 3.90 9.24 0.51
CA ARG A 206 3.27 10.54 0.78
C ARG A 206 2.10 10.83 -0.17
N ALA A 207 2.24 10.53 -1.46
CA ALA A 207 1.14 10.69 -2.41
C ALA A 207 -0.07 9.82 -2.07
N TRP A 208 0.21 8.56 -1.72
CA TRP A 208 -0.80 7.61 -1.28
C TRP A 208 -1.45 8.01 0.04
N SER A 209 -0.66 8.44 1.03
CA SER A 209 -1.18 8.80 2.34
C SER A 209 -2.20 9.94 2.25
N LEU A 210 -1.93 10.95 1.42
CA LEU A 210 -2.85 12.06 1.17
C LEU A 210 -4.17 11.58 0.55
N ILE A 211 -4.12 10.68 -0.44
CA ILE A 211 -5.34 10.09 -1.04
C ILE A 211 -6.11 9.28 0.01
N THR A 212 -5.43 8.45 0.79
CA THR A 212 -6.06 7.58 1.79
C THR A 212 -6.68 8.37 2.92
N MET A 213 -6.01 9.41 3.40
CA MET A 213 -6.55 10.33 4.42
C MET A 213 -7.75 11.13 3.89
N TRP A 214 -7.74 11.52 2.62
CA TRP A 214 -8.87 12.22 2.01
C TRP A 214 -10.10 11.31 1.78
N THR A 215 -9.90 10.01 1.57
CA THR A 215 -10.97 9.07 1.15
C THR A 215 -11.46 8.13 2.24
N SER A 216 -10.65 7.82 3.27
CA SER A 216 -10.96 6.78 4.25
C SER A 216 -10.56 7.17 5.67
N ILE A 217 -10.99 6.34 6.63
CA ILE A 217 -10.63 6.45 8.05
C ILE A 217 -9.24 5.88 8.37
N GLY A 218 -8.52 5.37 7.37
CA GLY A 218 -7.23 4.71 7.52
C GLY A 218 -7.32 3.18 7.49
N ILE A 219 -6.16 2.56 7.30
CA ILE A 219 -5.99 1.12 7.18
C ILE A 219 -5.71 0.53 8.55
N MET A 220 -6.54 -0.42 8.94
CA MET A 220 -6.39 -1.18 10.17
C MET A 220 -5.30 -2.24 10.01
N SER A 221 -4.42 -2.36 11.01
CA SER A 221 -3.36 -3.39 11.06
C SER A 221 -2.59 -3.52 9.74
N PRO A 222 -1.94 -2.43 9.27
CA PRO A 222 -1.37 -2.35 7.91
C PRO A 222 -0.19 -3.30 7.67
N PHE A 223 0.46 -3.79 8.72
CA PHE A 223 1.67 -4.61 8.65
C PHE A 223 1.57 -5.78 9.60
N ASP A 224 2.21 -6.89 9.24
CA ASP A 224 2.30 -8.06 10.08
C ASP A 224 3.14 -7.78 11.33
N ASP A 225 2.91 -8.55 12.39
CA ASP A 225 3.78 -8.51 13.54
C ASP A 225 5.18 -9.07 13.22
N ASN A 226 6.15 -8.72 14.06
CA ASN A 226 7.54 -9.16 13.89
C ASN A 226 7.74 -10.68 14.04
N GLN A 227 6.78 -11.43 14.60
CA GLN A 227 6.90 -12.89 14.68
C GLN A 227 6.53 -13.52 13.33
N VAL A 228 5.41 -13.09 12.75
CA VAL A 228 4.94 -13.54 11.44
C VAL A 228 5.93 -13.13 10.35
N ALA A 229 6.38 -11.86 10.34
CA ALA A 229 7.26 -11.33 9.30
C ALA A 229 8.61 -12.07 9.20
N PHE A 230 9.14 -12.57 10.33
CA PHE A 230 10.40 -13.32 10.38
C PHE A 230 10.23 -14.84 10.47
N SER A 231 8.99 -15.33 10.33
CA SER A 231 8.72 -16.77 10.38
C SER A 231 9.50 -17.51 9.28
N GLY A 232 10.12 -18.62 9.67
CA GLY A 232 10.96 -19.43 8.79
C GLY A 232 12.45 -19.09 8.83
N PHE A 233 12.86 -18.03 9.54
CA PHE A 233 14.27 -17.72 9.78
C PHE A 233 14.81 -18.27 11.11
N GLU A 234 13.95 -18.80 11.99
CA GLU A 234 14.33 -19.36 13.29
C GLU A 234 15.38 -20.48 13.23
N PRO A 235 15.37 -21.39 12.24
CA PRO A 235 16.38 -22.46 12.18
C PRO A 235 17.76 -22.00 11.73
N VAL A 236 17.87 -20.81 11.13
CA VAL A 236 19.07 -20.33 10.42
C VAL A 236 19.69 -19.09 11.06
N LEU A 237 19.06 -18.53 12.09
CA LEU A 237 19.53 -17.37 12.84
C LEU A 237 19.44 -17.63 14.34
N THR A 238 20.36 -17.03 15.08
CA THR A 238 20.31 -17.04 16.54
C THR A 238 19.18 -16.13 17.05
N LYS A 239 18.76 -16.36 18.29
CA LYS A 239 17.74 -15.52 18.95
C LYS A 239 18.14 -14.03 19.01
N GLN A 240 19.43 -13.74 19.18
CA GLN A 240 19.94 -12.38 19.28
C GLN A 240 19.95 -11.67 17.92
N GLU A 241 20.32 -12.37 16.85
CA GLU A 241 20.23 -11.85 15.48
C GLU A 241 18.77 -11.56 15.10
N LEU A 242 17.85 -12.51 15.38
CA LEU A 242 16.43 -12.31 15.15
C LEU A 242 15.87 -11.12 15.93
N ALA A 243 16.26 -10.93 17.19
CA ALA A 243 15.86 -9.77 17.96
C ALA A 243 16.35 -8.46 17.32
N SER A 244 17.60 -8.43 16.84
CA SER A 244 18.20 -7.27 16.19
C SER A 244 17.53 -6.93 14.85
N LEU A 245 17.23 -7.95 14.04
CA LEU A 245 16.48 -7.80 12.79
C LEU A 245 15.07 -7.23 13.03
N LYS A 246 14.37 -7.72 14.06
CA LYS A 246 13.04 -7.20 14.44
C LYS A 246 13.07 -5.72 14.84
N VAL A 247 14.13 -5.29 15.52
CA VAL A 247 14.35 -3.87 15.83
C VAL A 247 14.56 -3.06 14.55
N ALA A 248 15.42 -3.51 13.64
CA ALA A 248 15.67 -2.84 12.37
C ALA A 248 14.42 -2.72 11.48
N ARG A 249 13.58 -3.79 11.40
CA ARG A 249 12.27 -3.75 10.71
C ARG A 249 11.38 -2.66 11.31
N THR A 250 11.30 -2.63 12.63
CA THR A 250 10.45 -1.67 13.36
C THR A 250 10.90 -0.23 13.09
N GLU A 251 12.21 0.02 13.03
CA GLU A 251 12.75 1.34 12.70
C GLU A 251 12.41 1.75 11.26
N PHE A 252 12.50 0.84 10.29
CA PHE A 252 12.09 1.14 8.91
C PHE A 252 10.59 1.48 8.82
N LEU A 253 9.72 0.68 9.47
CA LEU A 253 8.28 0.96 9.49
C LEU A 253 7.96 2.30 10.17
N LYS A 254 8.75 2.72 11.16
CA LYS A 254 8.64 4.05 11.77
C LYS A 254 9.01 5.16 10.78
N GLN A 255 10.06 4.98 9.98
CA GLN A 255 10.41 5.92 8.90
C GLN A 255 9.29 6.01 7.86
N VAL A 256 8.70 4.89 7.46
CA VAL A 256 7.55 4.88 6.55
C VAL A 256 6.37 5.65 7.13
N ARG A 257 6.07 5.48 8.43
CA ARG A 257 5.03 6.26 9.11
C ARG A 257 5.32 7.77 9.07
N GLN A 258 6.57 8.18 9.24
CA GLN A 258 6.98 9.57 9.09
C GLN A 258 6.80 10.06 7.66
N TRP A 259 7.20 9.28 6.66
CA TRP A 259 7.02 9.66 5.23
C TRP A 259 5.54 9.90 4.88
N CYS A 260 4.62 9.20 5.53
CA CYS A 260 3.19 9.38 5.30
C CYS A 260 2.63 10.69 5.90
N THR A 261 3.21 11.22 6.98
CA THR A 261 2.68 12.37 7.73
C THR A 261 3.48 13.66 7.57
N TRP A 262 4.73 13.55 7.10
CA TRP A 262 5.62 14.68 6.92
C TRP A 262 5.47 15.30 5.54
N ASN A 263 5.51 16.62 5.48
CA ASN A 263 5.45 17.39 4.26
C ASN A 263 6.62 17.03 3.33
N PHE A 264 6.33 16.71 2.08
CA PHE A 264 7.33 16.30 1.09
C PHE A 264 8.39 17.37 0.80
N VAL A 265 8.03 18.65 0.94
CA VAL A 265 8.88 19.81 0.63
C VAL A 265 9.63 20.29 1.87
N THR A 266 8.91 20.57 2.96
CA THR A 266 9.51 21.18 4.15
C THR A 266 10.16 20.16 5.08
N GLY A 267 9.77 18.89 4.98
CA GLY A 267 10.20 17.84 5.89
C GLY A 267 9.64 17.98 7.32
N ASN A 268 8.63 18.83 7.52
CA ASN A 268 7.98 19.01 8.82
C ASN A 268 6.72 18.13 8.93
N LEU A 269 6.32 17.80 10.15
CA LEU A 269 5.04 17.14 10.40
C LEU A 269 3.89 18.09 9.99
N GLU A 270 3.09 17.68 9.01
CA GLU A 270 1.97 18.49 8.50
C GLU A 270 0.64 18.10 9.15
N SER A 271 0.49 16.82 9.50
CA SER A 271 -0.76 16.26 10.03
C SER A 271 -0.49 15.11 10.99
N GLU A 272 -1.18 15.10 12.13
CA GLU A 272 -1.22 13.94 13.03
C GLU A 272 -2.04 12.78 12.45
N ARG A 273 -2.98 13.08 11.55
CA ARG A 273 -3.72 12.05 10.82
C ARG A 273 -2.78 11.34 9.84
N ALA A 274 -2.85 10.02 9.86
CA ALA A 274 -2.04 9.11 9.07
C ALA A 274 -2.96 8.17 8.25
N PRO A 275 -2.45 7.49 7.21
CA PRO A 275 -3.22 6.47 6.49
C PRO A 275 -3.40 5.18 7.30
N PHE A 276 -2.89 5.13 8.54
CA PHE A 276 -2.95 3.98 9.43
C PHE A 276 -3.92 4.28 10.56
N ALA A 277 -4.85 3.36 10.80
CA ALA A 277 -5.83 3.47 11.86
C ALA A 277 -5.48 2.52 13.02
N GLU A 278 -5.60 3.02 14.24
CA GLU A 278 -5.38 2.26 15.48
C GLU A 278 -6.64 2.34 16.33
N ILE A 279 -7.20 1.18 16.72
CA ILE A 279 -8.32 1.12 17.66
C ILE A 279 -7.75 1.17 19.07
N SER A 280 -8.08 2.22 19.81
CA SER A 280 -7.83 2.29 21.25
C SER A 280 -9.14 2.15 22.02
N LEU A 281 -9.27 1.06 22.79
CA LEU A 281 -10.39 0.87 23.70
C LEU A 281 -10.00 1.43 25.07
N ARG A 282 -10.63 2.53 25.48
CA ARG A 282 -10.55 3.02 26.86
C ARG A 282 -11.76 2.50 27.63
N ILE A 283 -11.55 1.47 28.44
CA ILE A 283 -12.55 1.03 29.41
C ILE A 283 -12.56 2.08 30.52
N LYS A 284 -13.63 2.86 30.61
CA LYS A 284 -13.86 3.70 31.79
C LYS A 284 -14.19 2.76 32.95
N ALA A 285 -13.34 2.77 33.97
CA ALA A 285 -13.63 2.19 35.28
C ALA A 285 -14.68 3.03 36.02
#